data_AF-A0A815IJW7-F1
#
_entry.id   AF-A0A815IJW7-F1
#
_cell.length_a   1.000
_cell.length_b   1.000
_cell.length_c   1.000
_cell.angle_alpha   90.00
_cell.angle_beta   90.00
_cell.angle_gamma   90.00
#
_symmetry.space_group_name_H-M   'P 1'
#
loop_
_entity.id
_entity.type
_entity.pdbx_description
1 polymer ?
#
loop_
_entity_poly.entity_id
_entity_poly.type
_entity_poly.pdbx_seq_one_letter_code
_entity_poly.pdbx_strand_id
1 'polypeptide(L)'
;MTDKDQTNDIGFNKCYQELLQRNVNQNFITFLLHLDGVGLCKSTKLKMWLFSGSIIGLQPKLRYRRYNMPLFSIWIGYKEPHPEVWLRNCIGMMRVIKKEGTQTFNNQRVDIKFLSITGDCPALKLILNFIGHGDYFCCWYCYLRGVHVNNKRQYLYENPIILRGASAYKEGCSEAERTKHNVFGHLG
;
A
#
# COMPACT_ATOMS: atom_id res chain seq x y z
N MET A 1 -17.78 -4.66 9.00
CA MET A 1 -17.95 -4.33 10.43
C MET A 1 -18.32 -2.85 10.46
N THR A 2 -19.61 -2.55 10.52
CA THR A 2 -20.10 -1.18 10.74
C THR A 2 -19.78 -0.81 12.18
N ASP A 3 -19.25 0.40 12.40
CA ASP A 3 -19.13 0.92 13.76
C ASP A 3 -20.53 1.27 14.32
N LYS A 4 -20.58 1.75 15.57
CA LYS A 4 -21.83 2.17 16.23
C LYS A 4 -22.58 3.26 15.47
N ASP A 5 -21.91 3.96 14.55
CA ASP A 5 -22.42 5.08 13.78
C ASP A 5 -22.79 4.66 12.33
N GLN A 6 -22.82 3.34 12.07
CA GLN A 6 -23.09 2.73 10.75
C GLN A 6 -22.10 3.14 9.65
N THR A 7 -20.92 3.61 10.01
CA THR A 7 -19.90 3.99 9.04
C THR A 7 -19.15 2.77 8.51
N ASN A 8 -18.95 2.71 7.18
CA ASN A 8 -18.06 1.74 6.54
C ASN A 8 -16.59 2.17 6.79
N ASP A 9 -16.06 1.80 7.95
CA ASP A 9 -14.77 2.22 8.52
C ASP A 9 -13.52 1.80 7.69
N ILE A 10 -13.69 1.06 6.57
CA ILE A 10 -12.55 0.58 5.77
C ILE A 10 -12.88 0.70 4.28
N GLY A 11 -12.06 1.41 3.51
CA GLY A 11 -12.19 1.50 2.04
C GLY A 11 -12.13 0.15 1.31
N PHE A 12 -11.64 -0.89 1.98
CA PHE A 12 -11.58 -2.28 1.52
C PHE A 12 -12.56 -3.22 2.26
N ASN A 13 -13.64 -2.70 2.84
CA ASN A 13 -14.57 -3.49 3.65
C ASN A 13 -15.09 -4.73 2.89
N LYS A 14 -15.40 -4.61 1.59
CA LYS A 14 -15.84 -5.75 0.77
C LYS A 14 -14.80 -6.88 0.75
N CYS A 15 -13.54 -6.57 0.44
CA CYS A 15 -12.45 -7.55 0.44
C CYS A 15 -12.24 -8.18 1.82
N TYR A 16 -12.41 -7.38 2.89
CA TYR A 16 -12.33 -7.91 4.24
C TYR A 16 -13.50 -8.83 4.60
N GLN A 17 -14.73 -8.51 4.20
CA GLN A 17 -15.89 -9.39 4.40
C GLN A 17 -15.71 -10.72 3.65
N GLU A 18 -15.23 -10.68 2.40
CA GLU A 18 -14.91 -11.89 1.63
C GLU A 18 -13.82 -12.73 2.31
N LEU A 19 -12.80 -12.07 2.90
CA LEU A 19 -11.76 -12.75 3.68
C LEU A 19 -12.35 -13.44 4.92
N LEU A 20 -13.24 -12.79 5.67
CA LEU A 20 -13.91 -13.38 6.83
C LEU A 20 -14.75 -14.60 6.42
N GLN A 21 -15.55 -14.47 5.36
CA GLN A 21 -16.41 -15.55 4.85
C GLN A 21 -15.62 -16.79 4.40
N ARG A 22 -14.42 -16.60 3.84
CA ARG A 22 -13.55 -17.71 3.44
C ARG A 22 -12.85 -18.40 4.62
N ASN A 23 -12.83 -17.79 5.79
CA ASN A 23 -12.00 -18.22 6.93
C ASN A 23 -12.79 -18.25 8.26
N VAL A 24 -14.09 -18.56 8.23
CA VAL A 24 -15.02 -18.46 9.38
C VAL A 24 -14.52 -19.14 10.67
N ASN A 25 -13.78 -20.24 10.55
CA ASN A 25 -13.29 -21.02 11.68
C ASN A 25 -11.77 -20.95 11.88
N GLN A 26 -11.09 -20.00 11.23
CA GLN A 26 -9.65 -19.81 11.40
C GLN A 26 -9.36 -18.72 12.42
N ASN A 27 -8.36 -18.95 13.25
CA ASN A 27 -7.81 -17.91 14.10
C ASN A 27 -6.76 -17.12 13.31
N PHE A 28 -7.08 -15.89 12.92
CA PHE A 28 -6.16 -15.06 12.14
C PHE A 28 -6.21 -13.59 12.50
N ILE A 29 -5.07 -12.93 12.33
CA ILE A 29 -4.93 -11.48 12.43
C ILE A 29 -4.78 -10.93 11.00
N THR A 30 -5.52 -9.87 10.70
CA THR A 30 -5.43 -9.18 9.41
C THR A 30 -4.82 -7.80 9.56
N PHE A 31 -3.86 -7.50 8.71
CA PHE A 31 -3.22 -6.20 8.61
C PHE A 31 -3.64 -5.45 7.35
N LEU A 32 -3.95 -4.16 7.51
CA LEU A 32 -3.89 -3.17 6.45
C LEU A 32 -2.55 -2.47 6.56
N LEU A 33 -1.69 -2.60 5.55
CA LEU A 33 -0.34 -2.06 5.58
C LEU A 33 -0.34 -0.60 5.16
N HIS A 34 0.59 0.17 5.72
CA HIS A 34 0.76 1.58 5.42
C HIS A 34 2.20 1.87 5.02
N LEU A 35 2.35 2.72 4.01
CA LEU A 35 3.63 3.25 3.58
C LEU A 35 3.54 4.78 3.59
N ASP A 36 4.43 5.44 4.31
CA ASP A 36 4.43 6.89 4.46
C ASP A 36 5.85 7.46 4.57
N GLY A 37 6.03 8.71 4.18
CA GLY A 37 7.28 9.46 4.24
C GLY A 37 7.08 10.79 4.96
N VAL A 38 7.77 10.98 6.09
CA VAL A 38 7.68 12.19 6.91
C VAL A 38 9.02 12.94 6.93
N GLY A 39 8.97 14.28 6.81
CA GLY A 39 10.13 15.14 7.03
C GLY A 39 10.42 15.25 8.53
N LEU A 40 11.65 14.92 8.95
CA LEU A 40 12.03 14.97 10.38
C LEU A 40 12.39 16.37 10.84
N CYS A 41 12.95 17.19 9.94
CA CYS A 41 13.35 18.56 10.25
C CYS A 41 12.88 19.49 9.14
N LYS A 42 12.49 20.72 9.50
CA LYS A 42 12.10 21.75 8.51
C LYS A 42 13.31 22.31 7.74
N SER A 43 14.47 22.37 8.38
CA SER A 43 15.69 22.99 7.84
C SER A 43 16.59 22.02 7.08
N THR A 44 16.40 20.70 7.22
CA THR A 44 17.22 19.70 6.53
C THR A 44 16.36 18.83 5.62
N LYS A 45 16.96 18.24 4.60
CA LYS A 45 16.29 17.27 3.72
C LYS A 45 16.11 15.89 4.38
N LEU A 46 16.29 15.78 5.70
CA LEU A 46 16.22 14.52 6.43
C LEU A 46 14.77 14.02 6.46
N LYS A 47 14.56 12.82 5.94
CA LYS A 47 13.25 12.15 5.88
C LYS A 47 13.31 10.82 6.63
N MET A 48 12.16 10.45 7.17
CA MET A 48 11.88 9.13 7.71
C MET A 48 10.78 8.49 6.88
N TRP A 49 11.01 7.26 6.44
CA TRP A 49 10.02 6.45 5.76
C TRP A 49 9.60 5.31 6.68
N LEU A 50 8.30 5.11 6.79
CA LEU A 50 7.67 4.18 7.70
C LEU A 50 6.90 3.14 6.91
N PHE A 51 7.16 1.87 7.21
CA PHE A 51 6.33 0.76 6.79
C PHE A 51 5.68 0.15 8.02
N SER A 52 4.37 0.31 8.13
CA SER A 52 3.59 -0.03 9.32
C SER A 52 2.29 -0.74 8.94
N GLY A 53 1.45 -1.08 9.92
CA GLY A 53 0.13 -1.62 9.63
C GLY A 53 -0.87 -1.47 10.76
N SER A 54 -2.14 -1.44 10.38
CA SER A 54 -3.30 -1.47 11.28
C SER A 54 -3.87 -2.87 11.39
N ILE A 55 -4.18 -3.32 12.60
CA ILE A 55 -4.91 -4.57 12.83
C ILE A 55 -6.41 -4.32 12.62
N ILE A 56 -6.92 -4.65 11.43
CA ILE A 56 -8.29 -4.26 11.05
C ILE A 56 -9.39 -5.01 11.82
N GLY A 57 -9.07 -6.15 12.42
CA GLY A 57 -9.98 -6.89 13.30
C GLY A 57 -10.23 -6.20 14.65
N LEU A 58 -9.41 -5.22 15.03
CA LEU A 58 -9.63 -4.43 16.24
C LEU A 58 -10.73 -3.38 16.03
N GLN A 59 -11.46 -3.08 17.11
CA GLN A 59 -12.37 -1.94 17.15
C GLN A 59 -11.61 -0.63 16.88
N PRO A 60 -12.23 0.38 16.24
CA PRO A 60 -11.55 1.62 15.84
C PRO A 60 -10.75 2.28 16.97
N LYS A 61 -11.37 2.39 18.16
CA LYS A 61 -10.75 3.01 19.36
C LYS A 61 -9.50 2.28 19.85
N LEU A 62 -9.38 0.98 19.57
CA LEU A 62 -8.22 0.16 19.92
C LEU A 62 -7.22 0.13 18.79
N ARG A 63 -7.68 0.05 17.53
CA ARG A 63 -6.85 -0.04 16.33
C ARG A 63 -5.84 1.11 16.24
N TYR A 64 -6.30 2.35 16.46
CA TYR A 64 -5.45 3.54 16.34
C TYR A 64 -4.62 3.85 17.59
N ARG A 65 -4.61 2.97 18.61
CA ARG A 65 -3.70 3.11 19.76
C ARG A 65 -2.28 2.78 19.30
N ARG A 66 -1.30 3.58 19.71
CA ARG A 66 0.11 3.43 19.29
C ARG A 66 0.65 2.01 19.51
N TYR A 67 0.28 1.34 20.61
CA TYR A 67 0.71 -0.02 20.92
C TYR A 67 0.04 -1.11 20.04
N ASN A 68 -1.02 -0.77 19.30
CA ASN A 68 -1.72 -1.64 18.35
C ASN A 68 -1.41 -1.28 16.88
N MET A 69 -0.40 -0.44 16.65
CA MET A 69 0.08 -0.05 15.32
C MET A 69 1.50 -0.58 15.10
N PRO A 70 1.67 -1.85 14.67
CA PRO A 70 2.98 -2.41 14.42
C PRO A 70 3.76 -1.62 13.37
N LEU A 71 5.02 -1.33 13.70
CA LEU A 71 6.02 -0.82 12.76
C LEU A 71 6.83 -2.01 12.27
N PHE A 72 6.85 -2.25 10.96
CA PHE A 72 7.56 -3.35 10.34
C PHE A 72 8.97 -2.96 9.89
N SER A 73 9.14 -1.73 9.40
CA SER A 73 10.44 -1.23 8.95
C SER A 73 10.49 0.30 8.98
N ILE A 74 11.67 0.85 9.23
CA ILE A 74 11.95 2.29 9.25
C ILE A 74 13.20 2.55 8.42
N TRP A 75 13.16 3.58 7.58
CA TRP A 75 14.34 4.11 6.90
C TRP A 75 14.51 5.58 7.22
N ILE A 76 15.70 6.00 7.63
CA ILE A 76 16.03 7.40 7.88
C ILE A 76 17.17 7.80 6.97
N GLY A 77 16.97 8.88 6.20
CA GLY A 77 18.01 9.37 5.30
C GLY A 77 17.64 10.68 4.63
N TYR A 78 18.64 11.29 3.99
CA TYR A 78 18.46 12.54 3.23
C TYR A 78 17.82 12.32 1.85
N LYS A 79 17.64 11.06 1.44
CA LYS A 79 17.06 10.66 0.16
C LYS A 79 15.99 9.61 0.38
N GLU A 80 15.08 9.52 -0.59
CA GLU A 80 14.11 8.43 -0.71
C GLU A 80 14.86 7.08 -0.80
N PRO A 81 14.43 6.04 -0.04
CA PRO A 81 15.09 4.74 -0.06
C PRO A 81 14.91 4.06 -1.41
N HIS A 82 15.91 3.30 -1.84
CA HIS A 82 15.65 2.30 -2.87
C HIS A 82 14.78 1.18 -2.26
N PRO A 83 13.62 0.84 -2.85
CA PRO A 83 12.63 -0.05 -2.24
C PRO A 83 13.21 -1.43 -1.95
N GLU A 84 14.00 -1.97 -2.88
CA GLU A 84 14.66 -3.27 -2.71
C GLU A 84 15.67 -3.27 -1.55
N VAL A 85 16.40 -2.17 -1.34
CA VAL A 85 17.39 -2.09 -0.26
C VAL A 85 16.69 -2.00 1.09
N TRP A 86 15.58 -1.27 1.16
CA TRP A 86 14.86 -1.04 2.40
C TRP A 86 13.92 -2.18 2.79
N LEU A 87 13.13 -2.71 1.83
CA LEU A 87 11.98 -3.56 2.13
C LEU A 87 12.20 -5.05 1.84
N ARG A 88 13.24 -5.46 1.10
CA ARG A 88 13.44 -6.86 0.68
C ARG A 88 13.39 -7.85 1.86
N ASN A 89 14.16 -7.59 2.91
CA ASN A 89 14.21 -8.47 4.09
C ASN A 89 12.89 -8.48 4.85
N CYS A 90 12.27 -7.31 5.02
CA CYS A 90 10.98 -7.16 5.69
C CYS A 90 9.89 -7.95 4.96
N ILE A 91 9.77 -7.78 3.63
CA ILE A 91 8.83 -8.52 2.79
C ILE A 91 9.13 -10.02 2.82
N GLY A 92 10.41 -10.41 2.83
CA GLY A 92 10.83 -11.80 3.01
C GLY A 92 10.26 -12.42 4.28
N MET A 93 10.46 -11.76 5.43
CA MET A 93 9.90 -12.19 6.72
C MET A 93 8.37 -12.21 6.71
N MET A 94 7.72 -11.22 6.08
CA MET A 94 6.27 -11.19 5.96
C MET A 94 5.72 -12.36 5.14
N ARG A 95 6.45 -12.82 4.11
CA ARG A 95 6.07 -14.02 3.35
C ARG A 95 6.16 -15.27 4.22
N VAL A 96 7.19 -15.37 5.07
CA VAL A 96 7.35 -16.46 6.04
C VAL A 96 6.19 -16.45 7.03
N ILE A 97 5.92 -15.33 7.72
CA ILE A 97 4.85 -15.26 8.73
C ILE A 97 3.45 -15.43 8.12
N LYS A 98 3.24 -15.02 6.85
CA LYS A 98 1.99 -15.27 6.12
C LYS A 98 1.77 -16.77 5.86
N LYS A 99 2.86 -17.51 5.58
CA LYS A 99 2.81 -18.94 5.28
C LYS A 99 2.70 -19.78 6.55
N GLU A 100 3.47 -19.43 7.56
CA GLU A 100 3.67 -20.25 8.76
C GLU A 100 2.74 -19.83 9.91
N GLY A 101 2.24 -18.59 9.89
CA GLY A 101 1.53 -17.98 11.00
C GLY A 101 2.49 -17.58 12.12
N THR A 102 1.93 -17.39 13.31
CA THR A 102 2.67 -17.14 14.55
C THR A 102 1.95 -17.83 15.72
N GLN A 103 2.54 -17.80 16.91
CA GLN A 103 1.93 -18.33 18.13
C GLN A 103 1.62 -17.19 19.11
N THR A 104 0.49 -17.30 19.81
CA THR A 104 0.20 -16.44 20.97
C THR A 104 1.03 -16.87 22.18
N PHE A 105 1.01 -16.06 23.24
CA PHE A 105 1.58 -16.42 24.54
C PHE A 105 1.00 -17.72 25.14
N ASN A 106 -0.19 -18.14 24.69
CA ASN A 106 -0.84 -19.37 25.11
C ASN A 106 -0.62 -20.54 24.12
N ASN A 107 0.42 -20.48 23.28
CA ASN A 107 0.74 -21.46 22.23
C ASN A 107 -0.37 -21.74 21.21
N GLN A 108 -1.34 -20.83 21.07
CA GLN A 108 -2.33 -20.95 20.01
C GLN A 108 -1.74 -20.43 18.70
N ARG A 109 -1.82 -21.24 17.66
CA ARG A 109 -1.46 -20.80 16.31
C ARG A 109 -2.46 -19.72 15.84
N VAL A 110 -1.90 -18.66 15.25
CA VAL A 110 -2.63 -17.57 14.62
C VAL A 110 -2.06 -17.36 13.23
N ASP A 111 -2.91 -17.43 12.21
CA ASP A 111 -2.49 -17.09 10.86
C ASP A 111 -2.39 -15.57 10.68
N ILE A 112 -1.43 -15.11 9.88
CA ILE A 112 -1.27 -13.70 9.55
C ILE A 112 -1.72 -13.46 8.11
N LYS A 113 -2.66 -12.53 7.92
CA LYS A 113 -3.16 -12.12 6.60
C LYS A 113 -2.83 -10.64 6.37
N PHE A 114 -2.42 -10.30 5.14
CA PHE A 114 -2.20 -8.93 4.70
C PHE A 114 -3.24 -8.58 3.64
N LEU A 115 -4.08 -7.58 3.91
CA LEU A 115 -5.21 -7.24 3.05
C LEU A 115 -4.81 -6.38 1.86
N SER A 116 -4.11 -5.28 2.13
CA SER A 116 -3.71 -4.29 1.12
C SER A 116 -2.58 -3.40 1.68
N ILE A 117 -1.98 -2.59 0.83
CA ILE A 117 -1.05 -1.50 1.19
C ILE A 117 -1.70 -0.18 0.81
N THR A 118 -1.63 0.80 1.72
CA THR A 118 -2.15 2.16 1.54
C THR A 118 -1.06 3.19 1.76
N GLY A 119 -1.13 4.30 1.05
CA GLY A 119 -0.24 5.44 1.22
C GLY A 119 -0.71 6.57 0.31
N ASP A 120 -0.10 7.73 0.46
CA ASP A 120 -0.26 8.79 -0.53
C ASP A 120 0.44 8.40 -1.85
N CYS A 121 0.11 9.09 -2.95
CA CYS A 121 0.73 8.77 -4.25
C CYS A 121 2.27 8.84 -4.22
N PRO A 122 2.91 9.84 -3.54
CA PRO A 122 4.35 9.86 -3.33
C PRO A 122 4.93 8.63 -2.63
N ALA A 123 4.26 8.06 -1.62
CA ALA A 123 4.73 6.86 -0.95
C ALA A 123 4.49 5.61 -1.80
N LEU A 124 3.31 5.48 -2.40
CA LEU A 124 2.98 4.30 -3.18
C LEU A 124 3.82 4.17 -4.46
N LYS A 125 4.24 5.27 -5.10
CA LYS A 125 5.14 5.21 -6.28
C LYS A 125 6.42 4.40 -5.98
N LEU A 126 6.90 4.45 -4.72
CA LEU A 126 8.10 3.76 -4.24
C LEU A 126 8.01 2.25 -4.51
N ILE A 127 6.84 1.66 -4.28
CA ILE A 127 6.64 0.20 -4.34
C ILE A 127 5.85 -0.25 -5.56
N LEU A 128 5.29 0.68 -6.34
CA LEU A 128 4.40 0.40 -7.47
C LEU A 128 5.06 0.58 -8.84
N ASN A 129 6.40 0.63 -8.93
CA ASN A 129 7.12 0.85 -10.19
C ASN A 129 6.51 1.96 -11.06
N PHE A 130 6.18 3.09 -10.44
CA PHE A 130 5.42 4.18 -11.05
C PHE A 130 6.19 5.49 -10.95
N ILE A 131 6.08 6.34 -11.97
CA ILE A 131 6.79 7.63 -12.03
C ILE A 131 6.27 8.59 -10.95
N GLY A 132 4.98 8.49 -10.62
CA GLY A 132 4.32 9.27 -9.57
C GLY A 132 3.39 10.37 -10.10
N HIS A 133 2.97 11.26 -9.21
CA HIS A 133 1.84 12.18 -9.39
C HIS A 133 1.96 13.20 -10.56
N GLY A 134 3.18 13.50 -11.01
CA GLY A 134 3.43 14.46 -12.09
C GLY A 134 3.34 13.90 -13.52
N ASP A 135 3.25 12.57 -13.66
CA ASP A 135 3.28 11.91 -14.97
C ASP A 135 2.00 12.15 -15.80
N TYR A 136 2.04 11.86 -17.10
CA TYR A 136 0.83 11.86 -17.93
C TYR A 136 -0.14 10.75 -17.55
N PHE A 137 0.33 9.64 -16.97
CA PHE A 137 -0.48 8.51 -16.55
C PHE A 137 -0.21 8.18 -15.08
N CYS A 138 -0.48 9.12 -14.16
CA CYS A 138 -0.09 8.97 -12.76
C CYS A 138 -0.93 7.99 -11.92
N CYS A 139 -2.11 7.62 -12.41
CA CYS A 139 -3.02 6.73 -11.70
C CYS A 139 -2.68 5.26 -11.99
N TRP A 140 -2.42 4.49 -10.95
CA TRP A 140 -2.21 3.04 -11.07
C TRP A 140 -3.51 2.24 -11.20
N TYR A 141 -4.67 2.87 -11.08
CA TYR A 141 -5.98 2.21 -11.25
C TYR A 141 -6.65 2.45 -12.61
N CYS A 142 -6.30 3.52 -13.34
CA CYS A 142 -6.92 3.83 -14.63
C CYS A 142 -5.91 4.32 -15.67
N TYR A 143 -6.34 4.39 -16.92
CA TYR A 143 -5.54 4.90 -18.05
C TYR A 143 -5.80 6.37 -18.36
N LEU A 144 -6.43 7.10 -17.44
CA LEU A 144 -6.76 8.49 -17.68
C LEU A 144 -5.49 9.32 -17.88
N ARG A 145 -5.37 9.95 -19.05
CA ARG A 145 -4.20 10.72 -19.43
C ARG A 145 -4.35 12.17 -18.99
N GLY A 146 -3.39 12.67 -18.24
CA GLY A 146 -3.35 14.06 -17.85
C GLY A 146 -3.00 14.98 -19.01
N VAL A 147 -3.62 16.15 -19.05
CA VAL A 147 -3.33 17.23 -20.00
C VAL A 147 -2.57 18.35 -19.28
N HIS A 148 -1.79 19.12 -20.03
CA HIS A 148 -1.15 20.33 -19.51
C HIS A 148 -2.06 21.52 -19.81
N VAL A 149 -2.57 22.16 -18.76
CA VAL A 149 -3.42 23.36 -18.84
C VAL A 149 -2.87 24.38 -17.83
N ASN A 150 -2.47 25.55 -18.32
CA ASN A 150 -1.93 26.64 -17.50
C ASN A 150 -0.75 26.20 -16.60
N ASN A 151 0.25 25.53 -17.17
CA ASN A 151 1.42 24.98 -16.46
C ASN A 151 1.09 23.99 -15.33
N LYS A 152 -0.10 23.42 -15.33
CA LYS A 152 -0.54 22.40 -14.37
C LYS A 152 -0.98 21.15 -15.09
N ARG A 153 -0.64 20.00 -14.50
CA ARG A 153 -1.17 18.70 -14.89
C ARG A 153 -2.61 18.60 -14.40
N GLN A 154 -3.56 18.40 -15.31
CA GLN A 154 -4.98 18.19 -14.98
C GLN A 154 -5.46 16.86 -15.57
N TYR A 155 -6.33 16.16 -14.85
CA TYR A 155 -6.91 14.90 -15.29
C TYR A 155 -8.41 15.13 -15.49
N LEU A 156 -8.81 15.23 -16.76
CA LEU A 156 -10.19 15.50 -17.11
C LEU A 156 -11.01 14.23 -16.92
N TYR A 157 -12.22 14.34 -16.39
CA TYR A 157 -13.08 13.17 -16.26
C TYR A 157 -13.48 12.65 -17.64
N GLU A 158 -13.34 11.35 -17.86
CA GLU A 158 -13.76 10.64 -19.08
C GLU A 158 -14.85 9.62 -18.71
N ASN A 159 -15.79 9.35 -19.63
CA ASN A 159 -16.82 8.33 -19.45
C ASN A 159 -16.97 7.49 -20.73
N PRO A 160 -16.71 6.17 -20.71
CA PRO A 160 -16.29 5.39 -19.53
C PRO A 160 -14.83 5.60 -19.15
N ILE A 161 -14.52 5.54 -17.84
CA ILE A 161 -13.12 5.46 -17.38
C ILE A 161 -12.59 4.06 -17.66
N ILE A 162 -11.49 3.96 -18.41
CA ILE A 162 -10.81 2.70 -18.64
C ILE A 162 -9.92 2.36 -17.43
N LEU A 163 -10.27 1.30 -16.72
CA LEU A 163 -9.56 0.82 -15.53
C LEU A 163 -8.43 -0.16 -15.90
N ARG A 164 -7.37 -0.19 -15.08
CA ARG A 164 -6.28 -1.14 -15.19
C ARG A 164 -6.64 -2.46 -14.51
N GLY A 165 -6.62 -3.54 -15.26
CA GLY A 165 -6.63 -4.89 -14.71
C GLY A 165 -5.26 -5.28 -14.14
N ALA A 166 -5.23 -6.27 -13.24
CA ALA A 166 -3.98 -6.78 -12.68
C ALA A 166 -3.02 -7.37 -13.74
N SER A 167 -3.57 -8.02 -14.78
CA SER A 167 -2.79 -8.52 -15.93
C SER A 167 -2.17 -7.38 -16.72
N ALA A 168 -2.99 -6.41 -17.14
CA ALA A 168 -2.54 -5.25 -17.91
C ALA A 168 -1.50 -4.41 -17.15
N TYR A 169 -1.65 -4.27 -15.82
CA TYR A 169 -0.65 -3.63 -14.98
C TYR A 169 0.70 -4.38 -14.99
N LYS A 170 0.67 -5.71 -14.89
CA LYS A 170 1.88 -6.55 -14.95
C LYS A 170 2.57 -6.47 -16.32
N GLU A 171 1.79 -6.48 -17.39
CA GLU A 171 2.28 -6.33 -18.77
C GLU A 171 2.98 -4.98 -18.95
N GLY A 172 2.36 -3.88 -18.50
CA GLY A 172 2.94 -2.54 -18.53
C GLY A 172 4.26 -2.44 -17.76
N CYS A 173 4.35 -3.04 -16.57
CA CYS A 173 5.62 -3.12 -15.83
C CYS A 173 6.70 -3.89 -16.62
N SER A 174 6.34 -5.05 -17.18
CA SER A 174 7.28 -5.91 -17.90
C SER A 174 7.77 -5.24 -19.19
N GLU A 175 6.89 -4.51 -19.87
CA GLU A 175 7.23 -3.75 -21.07
C GLU A 175 8.14 -2.57 -20.76
N ALA A 176 7.83 -1.81 -19.70
CA ALA A 176 8.68 -0.70 -19.26
C ALA A 176 10.10 -1.19 -18.92
N GLU A 177 10.20 -2.26 -18.12
CA GLU A 177 11.48 -2.86 -17.75
C GLU A 177 12.26 -3.40 -18.96
N ARG A 178 11.58 -4.03 -19.92
CA ARG A 178 12.19 -4.57 -21.15
C ARG A 178 12.69 -3.46 -22.07
N THR A 179 11.89 -2.41 -22.25
CA THR A 179 12.17 -1.32 -23.20
C THR A 179 13.07 -0.24 -22.62
N LYS A 180 13.20 -0.16 -21.29
CA LYS A 180 13.83 0.96 -20.58
C LYS A 180 13.18 2.31 -20.86
N HIS A 181 11.88 2.28 -21.17
CA HIS A 181 11.06 3.45 -21.43
C HIS A 181 9.81 3.42 -20.56
N ASN A 182 9.28 4.60 -20.27
CA ASN A 182 8.05 4.73 -19.50
C ASN A 182 6.85 4.23 -20.31
N VAL A 183 6.04 3.34 -19.73
CA VAL A 183 4.85 2.77 -20.38
C VAL A 183 3.64 3.05 -19.51
N PHE A 184 2.71 3.90 -19.96
CA PHE A 184 1.50 4.27 -19.21
C PHE A 184 1.76 4.57 -17.72
N GLY A 185 2.80 5.32 -17.39
CA GLY A 185 3.14 5.68 -16.00
C GLY A 185 4.06 4.70 -15.26
N HIS A 186 4.27 3.50 -15.82
CA HIS A 186 5.25 2.54 -15.33
C HIS A 186 6.67 3.01 -15.66
N LEU A 187 7.58 2.87 -14.70
CA LEU A 187 8.99 3.24 -14.83
C LEU A 187 9.77 2.11 -15.54
N GLY A 188 10.60 2.47 -16.51
CA GLY A 188 11.46 1.57 -17.29
C GLY A 188 12.95 1.72 -17.01
#